data_AF-A0A6N8X639-F1
#
_entry.id   AF-A0A6N8X639-F1
#
_cell.length_a   1.000
_cell.length_b   1.000
_cell.length_c   1.000
_cell.angle_alpha   90.00
_cell.angle_beta   90.00
_cell.angle_gamma   90.00
#
_symmetry.space_group_name_H-M   'P 1'
#
loop_
_entity.id
_entity.type
_entity.pdbx_description
1 polymer ?
#
loop_
_entity_poly.entity_id
_entity_poly.type
_entity_poly.pdbx_seq_one_letter_code
_entity_poly.pdbx_strand_id
1 'polypeptide(L)'
;VAVLAGLPASVSEDQLKAMGAAAASSGAVGLFHVEGVTPEAPDLETALGGGAPERVIALRPAALRAVRDTLSTAPAGRIDAVAVGSPHFSLSEFAQLEALLPHAPFAVPFYVCTGRSEYRELEAAARLPRLEAAGIEIVVDTCVVVTPILPPDGGVLMTNSGKFAHYTPPNTGYGVVYGSLEDCVRSAVRGRVARDEGLWS
;
A
#
# COMPACT_ATOMS: atom_id res chain seq x y z
N VAL A 1 -12.98 -0.08 -20.15
CA VAL A 1 -13.00 -0.30 -18.67
C VAL A 1 -12.69 -1.77 -18.44
N ALA A 2 -11.84 -2.10 -17.46
CA ALA A 2 -11.50 -3.49 -17.16
C ALA A 2 -12.42 -4.05 -16.06
N VAL A 3 -12.68 -5.35 -16.09
CA VAL A 3 -13.38 -6.09 -15.03
C VAL A 3 -12.40 -7.11 -14.45
N LEU A 4 -12.19 -7.07 -13.14
CA LEU A 4 -11.40 -8.05 -12.40
C LEU A 4 -12.34 -9.15 -11.92
N ALA A 5 -12.10 -10.38 -12.39
CA ALA A 5 -12.86 -11.57 -12.00
C ALA A 5 -12.04 -12.53 -11.15
N GLY A 6 -12.71 -13.35 -10.34
CA GLY A 6 -12.07 -14.38 -9.51
C GLY A 6 -11.41 -13.87 -8.22
N LEU A 7 -11.64 -12.63 -7.82
CA LEU A 7 -11.29 -12.13 -6.49
C LEU A 7 -12.28 -12.63 -5.44
N PRO A 8 -11.87 -12.80 -4.16
CA PRO A 8 -12.79 -13.21 -3.12
C PRO A 8 -13.85 -12.13 -2.84
N ALA A 9 -15.07 -12.55 -2.45
CA ALA A 9 -16.13 -11.62 -2.09
C ALA A 9 -15.81 -10.75 -0.86
N SER A 10 -14.78 -11.12 -0.08
CA SER A 10 -14.31 -10.39 1.09
C SER A 10 -13.35 -9.24 0.76
N VAL A 11 -13.19 -8.86 -0.51
CA VAL A 11 -12.37 -7.70 -0.90
C VAL A 11 -12.89 -6.45 -0.19
N SER A 12 -12.01 -5.79 0.56
CA SER A 12 -12.39 -4.60 1.33
C SER A 12 -12.31 -3.33 0.49
N GLU A 13 -13.01 -2.28 0.94
CA GLU A 13 -12.89 -0.94 0.35
C GLU A 13 -11.44 -0.42 0.37
N ASP A 14 -10.68 -0.73 1.42
CA ASP A 14 -9.25 -0.36 1.49
C ASP A 14 -8.40 -1.04 0.41
N GLN A 15 -8.70 -2.30 0.08
CA GLN A 15 -8.02 -3.00 -1.02
C GLN A 15 -8.39 -2.41 -2.38
N LEU A 16 -9.67 -2.05 -2.58
CA LEU A 16 -10.12 -1.36 -3.80
C LEU A 16 -9.50 0.04 -3.92
N LYS A 17 -9.42 0.79 -2.82
CA LYS A 17 -8.76 2.09 -2.70
C LYS A 17 -7.28 1.98 -3.08
N ALA A 18 -6.57 0.99 -2.54
CA ALA A 18 -5.17 0.74 -2.84
C ALA A 18 -4.97 0.37 -4.32
N MET A 19 -5.82 -0.52 -4.87
CA MET A 19 -5.80 -0.89 -6.29
C MET A 19 -6.04 0.33 -7.18
N GLY A 20 -7.07 1.12 -6.91
CA GLY A 20 -7.39 2.31 -7.69
C GLY A 20 -6.27 3.34 -7.66
N ALA A 21 -5.67 3.59 -6.50
CA ALA A 21 -4.54 4.51 -6.39
C ALA A 21 -3.31 4.02 -7.19
N ALA A 22 -2.97 2.73 -7.13
CA ALA A 22 -1.87 2.17 -7.89
C ALA A 22 -2.14 2.19 -9.40
N ALA A 23 -3.36 1.82 -9.82
CA ALA A 23 -3.77 1.76 -11.22
C ALA A 23 -3.84 3.15 -11.87
N ALA A 24 -4.32 4.16 -11.14
CA ALA A 24 -4.31 5.55 -11.59
C ALA A 24 -2.88 6.09 -11.74
N SER A 25 -1.99 5.76 -10.79
CA SER A 25 -0.61 6.30 -10.77
C SER A 25 0.26 5.71 -11.88
N SER A 26 0.22 4.39 -12.06
CA SER A 26 1.11 3.69 -12.98
C SER A 26 0.52 3.41 -14.36
N GLY A 27 -0.81 3.31 -14.46
CA GLY A 27 -1.51 2.89 -15.69
C GLY A 27 -2.50 3.91 -16.25
N ALA A 28 -2.62 5.09 -15.63
CA ALA A 28 -3.64 6.09 -15.98
C ALA A 28 -5.07 5.52 -16.05
N VAL A 29 -5.36 4.51 -15.21
CA VAL A 29 -6.67 3.86 -15.16
C VAL A 29 -7.60 4.66 -14.26
N GLY A 30 -8.62 5.29 -14.86
CA GLY A 30 -9.63 6.05 -14.14
C GLY A 30 -10.80 5.22 -13.59
N LEU A 31 -11.02 4.01 -14.11
CA LEU A 31 -12.15 3.16 -13.73
C LEU A 31 -11.86 1.68 -13.98
N PHE A 32 -12.25 0.84 -13.03
CA PHE A 32 -12.29 -0.61 -13.13
C PHE A 32 -13.48 -1.15 -12.34
N HIS A 33 -13.91 -2.37 -12.67
CA HIS A 33 -14.91 -3.11 -11.92
C HIS A 33 -14.29 -4.34 -11.26
N VAL A 34 -14.91 -4.81 -10.18
CA VAL A 34 -14.61 -6.10 -9.55
C VAL A 34 -15.90 -6.89 -9.53
N GLU A 35 -15.91 -8.03 -10.21
CA GLU A 35 -17.06 -8.92 -10.29
C GLU A 35 -17.60 -9.27 -8.90
N GLY A 36 -18.90 -9.09 -8.69
CA GLY A 36 -19.59 -9.41 -7.44
C GLY A 36 -19.32 -8.43 -6.29
N VAL A 37 -18.49 -7.40 -6.50
CA VAL A 37 -18.13 -6.40 -5.47
C VAL A 37 -18.58 -5.00 -5.90
N THR A 38 -18.27 -4.58 -7.13
CA THR A 38 -18.72 -3.28 -7.63
C THR A 38 -20.20 -3.35 -8.03
N PRO A 39 -21.07 -2.41 -7.60
CA PRO A 39 -22.50 -2.46 -7.86
C PRO A 39 -22.89 -2.60 -9.34
N GLU A 40 -22.10 -2.00 -10.25
CA GLU A 40 -22.31 -2.03 -11.69
C GLU A 40 -21.82 -3.33 -12.36
N ALA A 41 -21.15 -4.21 -11.62
CA ALA A 41 -20.65 -5.51 -12.09
C ALA A 41 -21.01 -6.63 -11.10
N PRO A 42 -22.31 -6.92 -10.88
CA PRO A 42 -22.73 -8.03 -10.02
C PRO A 42 -22.25 -9.38 -10.57
N ASP A 43 -22.10 -9.49 -11.88
CA ASP A 43 -21.54 -10.63 -12.61
C ASP A 43 -20.83 -10.15 -13.89
N LEU A 44 -20.01 -11.03 -14.48
CA LEU A 44 -19.28 -10.74 -15.73
C LEU A 44 -20.20 -10.43 -16.91
N GLU A 45 -21.36 -11.08 -17.01
CA GLU A 45 -22.30 -10.88 -18.13
C GLU A 45 -22.81 -9.44 -18.14
N THR A 46 -23.25 -8.93 -16.99
CA THR A 46 -23.69 -7.56 -16.78
C THR A 46 -22.56 -6.58 -17.04
N ALA A 47 -21.37 -6.83 -16.48
CA ALA A 47 -20.22 -5.95 -16.60
C ALA A 47 -19.70 -5.80 -18.04
N LEU A 48 -19.90 -6.83 -18.87
CA LEU A 48 -19.52 -6.84 -20.28
C LEU A 48 -20.69 -6.44 -21.22
N GLY A 49 -21.85 -6.10 -20.67
CA GLY A 49 -23.04 -5.74 -21.43
C GLY A 49 -23.54 -6.87 -22.35
N GLY A 50 -23.39 -8.12 -21.92
CA GLY A 50 -23.73 -9.32 -22.72
C GLY A 50 -22.76 -9.64 -23.85
N GLY A 51 -21.67 -8.88 -24.01
CA GLY A 51 -20.65 -9.09 -25.03
C GLY A 51 -19.48 -9.95 -24.57
N ALA A 52 -18.65 -10.37 -25.53
CA ALA A 52 -17.35 -10.98 -25.22
C ALA A 52 -16.31 -9.90 -24.86
N PRO A 53 -15.36 -10.17 -23.95
CA PRO A 53 -14.30 -9.22 -23.64
C PRO A 53 -13.37 -9.05 -24.85
N GLU A 54 -12.95 -7.82 -25.13
CA GLU A 54 -11.97 -7.51 -26.19
C GLU A 54 -10.63 -8.22 -25.94
N ARG A 55 -10.24 -8.34 -24.67
CA ARG A 55 -9.01 -9.01 -24.24
C ARG A 55 -9.21 -9.66 -22.87
N VAL A 56 -8.70 -10.88 -22.73
CA VAL A 56 -8.62 -11.58 -21.45
C VAL A 56 -7.16 -11.67 -21.02
N ILE A 57 -6.87 -11.23 -19.79
CA ILE A 57 -5.54 -11.32 -19.19
C ILE A 57 -5.62 -12.29 -18.01
N ALA A 58 -5.04 -13.48 -18.18
CA ALA A 58 -4.95 -14.45 -17.08
C ALA A 58 -3.80 -14.08 -16.15
N LEU A 59 -4.13 -13.62 -14.94
CA LEU A 59 -3.13 -13.32 -13.91
C LEU A 59 -2.54 -14.62 -13.35
N ARG A 60 -1.22 -14.70 -13.33
CA ARG A 60 -0.47 -15.83 -12.75
C ARG A 60 0.49 -15.28 -11.69
N PRO A 61 0.85 -16.07 -10.66
CA PRO A 61 1.77 -15.61 -9.62
C PRO A 61 3.09 -15.05 -10.15
N ALA A 62 3.66 -15.65 -11.20
CA ALA A 62 4.86 -15.13 -11.86
C ALA A 62 4.69 -13.71 -12.43
N ALA A 63 3.51 -13.36 -12.96
CA ALA A 63 3.21 -12.02 -13.44
C ALA A 63 3.09 -11.02 -12.28
N LEU A 64 2.47 -11.42 -11.17
CA LEU A 64 2.38 -10.59 -9.97
C LEU A 64 3.76 -10.32 -9.36
N ARG A 65 4.63 -11.35 -9.29
CA ARG A 65 6.04 -11.19 -8.89
C ARG A 65 6.79 -10.23 -9.78
N ALA A 66 6.66 -10.37 -11.10
CA ALA A 66 7.30 -9.47 -12.04
C ALA A 66 6.87 -8.01 -11.81
N VAL A 67 5.57 -7.74 -11.62
CA VAL A 67 5.06 -6.39 -11.33
C VAL A 67 5.58 -5.88 -9.98
N ARG A 68 5.55 -6.68 -8.92
CA ARG A 68 6.16 -6.33 -7.62
C ARG A 68 7.63 -5.94 -7.77
N ASP A 69 8.39 -6.68 -8.56
CA ASP A 69 9.80 -6.41 -8.80
C ASP A 69 9.98 -5.10 -9.58
N THR A 70 9.08 -4.76 -10.51
CA THR A 70 9.10 -3.42 -11.15
C THR A 70 8.76 -2.27 -10.19
N LEU A 71 7.98 -2.53 -9.14
CA LEU A 71 7.70 -1.57 -8.07
C LEU A 71 8.86 -1.45 -7.06
N SER A 72 9.86 -2.34 -7.14
CA SER A 72 11.02 -2.35 -6.25
C SER A 72 12.26 -1.87 -6.99
N THR A 73 12.57 -0.58 -6.88
CA THR A 73 13.72 0.04 -7.57
C THR A 73 15.05 -0.13 -6.84
N ALA A 74 15.03 -0.69 -5.63
CA ALA A 74 16.21 -1.04 -4.86
C ALA A 74 16.28 -2.56 -4.60
N PRO A 75 17.49 -3.15 -4.50
CA PRO A 75 17.64 -4.55 -4.16
C PRO A 75 17.18 -4.82 -2.71
N ALA A 76 16.85 -6.08 -2.42
CA ALA A 76 16.63 -6.50 -1.05
C ALA A 76 17.91 -6.29 -0.21
N GLY A 77 17.82 -5.50 0.85
CA GLY A 77 18.98 -5.07 1.62
C GLY A 77 18.59 -4.22 2.83
N ARG A 78 19.49 -3.32 3.26
CA ARG A 78 19.15 -2.31 4.27
C ARG A 78 18.02 -1.42 3.75
N ILE A 79 17.15 -1.00 4.65
CA ILE A 79 16.19 0.06 4.42
C ILE A 79 16.50 1.20 5.37
N ASP A 80 16.06 2.42 5.03
CA ASP A 80 16.32 3.63 5.80
C ASP A 80 15.02 4.27 6.31
N ALA A 81 13.87 3.92 5.73
CA ALA A 81 12.55 4.32 6.22
C ALA A 81 11.46 3.33 5.77
N VAL A 82 10.31 3.39 6.44
CA VAL A 82 9.05 2.79 5.99
C VAL A 82 7.99 3.86 5.86
N ALA A 83 7.20 3.85 4.79
CA ALA A 83 6.02 4.70 4.67
C ALA A 83 4.82 3.95 4.10
N VAL A 84 3.67 4.12 4.73
CA VAL A 84 2.39 3.53 4.30
C VAL A 84 1.30 4.60 4.27
N GLY A 85 0.14 4.27 3.68
CA GLY A 85 -1.00 5.19 3.68
C GLY A 85 -1.07 6.15 2.49
N SER A 86 -0.65 5.71 1.29
CA SER A 86 -1.04 6.40 0.05
C SER A 86 -2.13 5.59 -0.67
N PRO A 87 -3.34 6.15 -0.88
CA PRO A 87 -3.69 7.57 -0.80
C PRO A 87 -3.85 8.13 0.63
N HIS A 88 -4.61 7.47 1.51
CA HIS A 88 -4.69 7.76 2.96
C HIS A 88 -4.93 6.44 3.72
N PHE A 89 -4.27 6.29 4.88
CA PHE A 89 -4.47 5.14 5.76
C PHE A 89 -5.80 5.26 6.51
N SER A 90 -6.64 4.22 6.45
CA SER A 90 -7.95 4.21 7.10
C SER A 90 -7.86 3.73 8.56
N LEU A 91 -8.95 3.90 9.32
CA LEU A 91 -9.03 3.38 10.69
C LEU A 91 -8.95 1.85 10.79
N SER A 92 -9.46 1.13 9.78
CA SER A 92 -9.30 -0.32 9.65
C SER A 92 -7.86 -0.71 9.40
N GLU A 93 -7.15 0.02 8.54
CA GLU A 93 -5.71 -0.18 8.34
C GLU A 93 -4.91 0.15 9.61
N PHE A 94 -5.28 1.18 10.37
CA PHE A 94 -4.69 1.44 11.70
C PHE A 94 -4.92 0.28 12.67
N ALA A 95 -6.12 -0.32 12.69
CA ALA A 95 -6.38 -1.49 13.53
C ALA A 95 -5.51 -2.70 13.14
N GLN A 96 -5.29 -2.91 11.84
CA GLN A 96 -4.36 -3.94 11.34
C GLN A 96 -2.93 -3.64 11.77
N LEU A 97 -2.46 -2.40 11.61
CA LEU A 97 -1.12 -1.98 12.04
C LEU A 97 -0.93 -2.17 13.55
N GLU A 98 -1.91 -1.78 14.38
CA GLU A 98 -1.87 -1.95 15.83
C GLU A 98 -1.74 -3.42 16.27
N ALA A 99 -2.36 -4.34 15.51
CA ALA A 99 -2.24 -5.78 15.74
C ALA A 99 -0.86 -6.33 15.36
N LEU A 100 -0.12 -5.62 14.52
CA LEU A 100 1.22 -5.99 14.06
C LEU A 100 2.33 -5.29 14.86
N LEU A 101 1.99 -4.32 15.72
CA LEU A 101 3.00 -3.53 16.43
C LEU A 101 3.96 -4.42 17.21
N PRO A 102 5.28 -4.21 17.05
CA PRO A 102 6.28 -4.99 17.73
C PRO A 102 6.32 -4.67 19.23
N HIS A 103 6.90 -5.60 20.00
CA HIS A 103 7.29 -5.32 21.39
C HIS A 103 8.65 -4.60 21.50
N ALA A 104 9.38 -4.46 20.39
CA ALA A 104 10.69 -3.82 20.30
C ALA A 104 10.58 -2.55 19.43
N PRO A 105 11.41 -1.52 19.66
CA PRO A 105 11.40 -0.31 18.85
C PRO A 105 11.76 -0.60 17.39
N PHE A 106 11.25 0.21 16.47
CA PHE A 106 11.69 0.18 15.08
C PHE A 106 13.15 0.62 14.95
N ALA A 107 13.90 -0.04 14.08
CA ALA A 107 15.28 0.29 13.77
C ALA A 107 15.40 1.46 12.76
N VAL A 108 14.31 1.77 12.05
CA VAL A 108 14.17 2.88 11.10
C VAL A 108 12.85 3.61 11.32
N PRO A 109 12.73 4.90 10.93
CA PRO A 109 11.47 5.63 11.01
C PRO A 109 10.34 4.93 10.26
N PHE A 110 9.13 4.97 10.84
CA PHE A 110 7.92 4.41 10.27
C PHE A 110 6.85 5.50 10.15
N TYR A 111 6.55 5.91 8.92
CA TYR A 111 5.58 6.95 8.61
C TYR A 111 4.23 6.37 8.20
N VAL A 112 3.14 6.91 8.73
CA VAL A 112 1.77 6.59 8.31
C VAL A 112 1.10 7.87 7.82
N CYS A 113 0.82 7.96 6.52
CA CYS A 113 0.10 9.09 5.93
C CYS A 113 -1.41 8.88 6.01
N THR A 114 -2.14 9.84 6.59
CA THR A 114 -3.59 9.74 6.82
C THR A 114 -4.29 11.08 6.64
N GLY A 115 -5.62 11.06 6.54
CA GLY A 115 -6.45 12.26 6.59
C GLY A 115 -6.70 12.76 8.02
N ARG A 116 -7.04 14.04 8.14
CA ARG A 116 -7.42 14.68 9.41
C ARG A 116 -8.63 14.05 10.09
N SER A 117 -9.56 13.46 9.32
CA SER A 117 -10.75 12.82 9.89
C SER A 117 -10.35 11.61 10.74
N GLU A 118 -9.56 10.71 10.15
CA GLU A 118 -9.06 9.52 10.81
C GLU A 118 -8.16 9.89 12.01
N TYR A 119 -7.31 10.91 11.87
CA TYR A 119 -6.49 11.40 12.97
C TYR A 119 -7.34 11.83 14.18
N ARG A 120 -8.42 12.59 13.97
CA ARG A 120 -9.33 13.02 15.03
C ARG A 120 -10.06 11.85 15.68
N GLU A 121 -10.42 10.84 14.90
CA GLU A 121 -11.05 9.63 15.44
C GLU A 121 -10.07 8.82 16.30
N LEU A 122 -8.79 8.72 15.89
CA LEU A 122 -7.74 8.12 16.72
C LEU A 122 -7.50 8.91 18.01
N GLU A 123 -7.52 10.24 17.95
CA GLU A 123 -7.40 11.13 19.11
C GLU A 123 -8.55 10.92 20.10
N ALA A 124 -9.80 10.97 19.61
CA ALA A 124 -10.99 10.78 20.41
C ALA A 124 -11.04 9.39 21.07
N ALA A 125 -10.49 8.38 20.40
CA ALA A 125 -10.36 7.01 20.92
C ALA A 125 -9.11 6.79 21.80
N ALA A 126 -8.30 7.83 22.07
CA ALA A 126 -7.05 7.75 22.81
C ALA A 126 -6.05 6.72 22.26
N ARG A 127 -6.04 6.51 20.94
CA ARG A 127 -5.15 5.54 20.24
C ARG A 127 -3.81 6.15 19.85
N LEU A 128 -3.74 7.47 19.65
CA LEU A 128 -2.51 8.17 19.24
C LEU A 128 -1.30 7.88 20.15
N PRO A 129 -1.41 7.97 21.50
CA PRO A 129 -0.24 7.78 22.37
C PRO A 129 0.38 6.39 22.23
N ARG A 130 -0.43 5.36 21.96
CA ARG A 130 0.08 3.99 21.74
C ARG A 130 0.83 3.87 20.43
N LEU A 131 0.34 4.49 19.37
CA LEU A 131 0.99 4.51 18.05
C LEU A 131 2.33 5.26 18.12
N GLU A 132 2.34 6.43 18.73
CA GLU A 132 3.54 7.25 18.93
C GLU A 132 4.58 6.52 19.80
N ALA A 133 4.15 5.90 20.90
CA ALA A 133 5.04 5.12 21.77
C ALA A 133 5.65 3.90 21.07
N ALA A 134 4.98 3.37 20.04
CA ALA A 134 5.52 2.30 19.20
C ALA A 134 6.51 2.81 18.13
N GLY A 135 6.70 4.13 18.02
CA GLY A 135 7.59 4.75 17.02
C GLY A 135 6.93 5.02 15.67
N ILE A 136 5.59 5.05 15.61
CA ILE A 136 4.86 5.46 14.40
C ILE A 136 4.80 6.99 14.35
N GLU A 137 5.23 7.56 13.23
CA GLU A 137 5.06 8.98 12.92
C GLU A 137 3.86 9.18 12.00
N ILE A 138 2.82 9.84 12.49
CA ILE A 138 1.59 10.07 11.74
C ILE A 138 1.69 11.39 10.98
N VAL A 139 1.55 11.30 9.65
CA VAL A 139 1.60 12.43 8.73
C VAL A 139 0.18 12.74 8.26
N VAL A 140 -0.33 13.93 8.60
CA VAL A 140 -1.73 14.31 8.37
C VAL A 140 -1.86 15.26 7.18
N ASP A 141 -2.83 14.98 6.29
CA ASP A 141 -3.20 15.81 5.13
C ASP A 141 -2.08 16.06 4.10
N THR A 142 -1.01 15.27 4.16
CA THR A 142 0.11 15.31 3.20
C THR A 142 0.76 13.94 3.08
N CYS A 143 1.80 13.82 2.24
CA CYS A 143 2.52 12.57 2.09
C CYS A 143 4.03 12.75 1.93
N VAL A 144 4.76 11.68 2.27
CA VAL A 144 6.24 11.67 2.27
C VAL A 144 6.88 11.89 0.90
N VAL A 145 6.10 11.88 -0.19
CA VAL A 145 6.58 12.06 -1.57
C VAL A 145 6.27 13.44 -2.15
N VAL A 146 5.62 14.33 -1.39
CA VAL A 146 5.34 15.72 -1.83
C VAL A 146 5.89 16.78 -0.89
N THR A 147 6.29 16.40 0.31
CA THR A 147 6.95 17.27 1.30
C THR A 147 8.23 16.60 1.82
N PRO A 148 9.25 17.39 2.24
CA PRO A 148 10.53 16.86 2.71
C PRO A 148 10.42 16.30 4.13
N ILE A 149 9.66 15.22 4.30
CA ILE A 149 9.44 14.52 5.59
C ILE A 149 10.50 13.42 5.81
N LEU A 150 10.87 12.73 4.73
CA LEU A 150 11.89 11.68 4.81
C LEU A 150 13.25 12.28 5.23
N PRO A 151 14.12 11.49 5.87
CA PRO A 151 15.48 11.91 6.13
C PRO A 151 16.18 12.44 4.86
N PRO A 152 17.11 13.40 5.01
CA PRO A 152 17.87 13.91 3.87
C PRO A 152 18.82 12.85 3.29
N ASP A 153 19.40 13.15 2.13
CA ASP A 153 20.46 12.37 1.44
C ASP A 153 20.02 11.05 0.77
N GLY A 154 18.72 10.78 0.70
CA GLY A 154 18.18 9.62 0.01
C GLY A 154 18.34 8.32 0.81
N GLY A 155 18.05 7.18 0.18
CA GLY A 155 18.12 5.87 0.83
C GLY A 155 17.16 4.87 0.19
N VAL A 156 16.74 3.87 0.96
CA VAL A 156 15.74 2.88 0.55
C VAL A 156 14.49 2.99 1.43
N LEU A 157 13.35 3.27 0.80
CA LEU A 157 12.03 3.31 1.43
C LEU A 157 11.31 1.98 1.20
N MET A 158 10.78 1.37 2.25
CA MET A 158 9.85 0.25 2.10
C MET A 158 8.39 0.71 2.20
N THR A 159 7.52 0.18 1.35
CA THR A 159 6.09 0.56 1.32
C THR A 159 5.19 -0.58 0.86
N ASN A 160 3.93 -0.54 1.29
CA ASN A 160 2.84 -1.37 0.78
C ASN A 160 1.93 -0.66 -0.25
N SER A 161 2.22 0.60 -0.56
CA SER A 161 1.44 1.39 -1.52
C SER A 161 2.09 1.43 -2.89
N GLY A 162 1.37 0.97 -3.92
CA GLY A 162 1.83 1.06 -5.31
C GLY A 162 1.99 2.51 -5.77
N LYS A 163 1.21 3.44 -5.19
CA LYS A 163 1.32 4.88 -5.47
C LYS A 163 2.62 5.46 -4.90
N PHE A 164 2.98 5.12 -3.66
CA PHE A 164 4.29 5.49 -3.14
C PHE A 164 5.41 4.84 -3.93
N ALA A 165 5.31 3.55 -4.24
CA ALA A 165 6.34 2.89 -5.03
C ALA A 165 6.60 3.58 -6.39
N HIS A 166 5.55 4.12 -7.01
CA HIS A 166 5.67 4.89 -8.24
C HIS A 166 6.31 6.28 -8.05
N TYR A 167 5.84 7.07 -7.07
CA TYR A 167 6.26 8.47 -6.94
C TYR A 167 7.49 8.71 -6.06
N THR A 168 7.86 7.78 -5.20
CA THR A 168 9.00 7.95 -4.29
C THR A 168 10.31 8.22 -5.06
N PRO A 169 10.74 7.37 -6.03
CA PRO A 169 12.02 7.61 -6.70
C PRO A 169 12.13 8.97 -7.41
N PRO A 170 11.18 9.38 -8.28
CA PRO A 170 11.30 10.66 -8.97
C PRO A 170 11.13 11.88 -8.06
N ASN A 171 10.42 11.77 -6.94
CA ASN A 171 10.11 12.93 -6.10
C ASN A 171 11.07 13.12 -4.92
N THR A 172 11.66 12.04 -4.39
CA THR A 172 12.49 12.11 -3.18
C THR A 172 13.92 11.62 -3.41
N GLY A 173 14.20 10.94 -4.52
CA GLY A 173 15.48 10.29 -4.77
C GLY A 173 15.70 8.99 -3.99
N TYR A 174 14.72 8.53 -3.20
CA TYR A 174 14.78 7.23 -2.53
C TYR A 174 14.54 6.08 -3.50
N GLY A 175 15.33 5.01 -3.36
CA GLY A 175 14.96 3.70 -3.90
C GLY A 175 13.77 3.11 -3.14
N VAL A 176 13.07 2.15 -3.73
CA VAL A 176 11.88 1.53 -3.15
C VAL A 176 12.02 0.02 -3.06
N VAL A 177 11.46 -0.54 -1.98
CA VAL A 177 11.10 -1.96 -1.89
C VAL A 177 9.60 -2.09 -1.60
N TYR A 178 8.90 -2.86 -2.42
CA TYR A 178 7.46 -3.11 -2.28
C TYR A 178 7.19 -4.43 -1.51
N GLY A 179 6.22 -4.39 -0.60
CA GLY A 179 5.83 -5.54 0.25
C GLY A 179 4.45 -5.39 0.87
N SER A 180 4.03 -6.34 1.72
CA SER A 180 2.80 -6.22 2.51
C SER A 180 2.96 -5.27 3.70
N LEU A 181 1.87 -4.98 4.42
CA LEU A 181 1.93 -4.23 5.68
C LEU A 181 2.79 -4.96 6.74
N GLU A 182 2.63 -6.28 6.83
CA GLU A 182 3.41 -7.16 7.70
C GLU A 182 4.89 -7.14 7.33
N ASP A 183 5.21 -7.15 6.03
CA ASP A 183 6.59 -7.03 5.56
C ASP A 183 7.20 -5.68 5.96
N CYS A 184 6.43 -4.59 5.81
CA CYS A 184 6.84 -3.25 6.22
C CYS A 184 7.17 -3.20 7.72
N VAL A 185 6.27 -3.68 8.58
CA VAL A 185 6.48 -3.73 10.04
C VAL A 185 7.68 -4.59 10.40
N ARG A 186 7.78 -5.80 9.84
CA ARG A 186 8.89 -6.72 10.09
C ARG A 186 10.24 -6.13 9.66
N SER A 187 10.27 -5.42 8.54
CA SER A 187 11.47 -4.80 8.00
C SER A 187 11.87 -3.57 8.80
N ALA A 188 10.89 -2.78 9.27
CA ALA A 188 11.13 -1.63 10.15
C ALA A 188 11.83 -2.04 11.45
N VAL A 189 11.39 -3.15 12.06
CA VAL A 189 12.04 -3.71 13.27
C VAL A 189 13.48 -4.14 12.99
N ARG A 190 13.76 -4.64 11.78
CA ARG A 190 15.07 -5.22 11.43
C ARG A 190 16.04 -4.23 10.79
N GLY A 191 15.57 -3.08 10.31
CA GLY A 191 16.34 -2.11 9.52
C GLY A 191 16.80 -2.66 8.15
N ARG A 192 16.18 -3.75 7.69
CA ARG A 192 16.47 -4.40 6.41
C ARG A 192 15.27 -5.19 5.93
N VAL A 193 15.18 -5.39 4.63
CA VAL A 193 14.09 -6.09 3.97
C VAL A 193 13.90 -7.48 4.58
N ALA A 194 12.69 -7.74 5.04
CA ALA A 194 12.22 -9.00 5.56
C ALA A 194 10.82 -9.28 5.00
N ARG A 195 10.80 -9.72 3.73
CA ARG A 195 9.59 -9.96 2.94
C ARG A 195 9.22 -11.44 2.93
N ASP A 196 7.94 -11.74 3.06
CA ASP A 196 7.40 -13.08 2.82
C ASP A 196 7.25 -13.33 1.32
N GLU A 197 8.11 -14.18 0.75
CA GLU A 197 8.04 -14.55 -0.67
C GLU A 197 6.84 -15.47 -0.98
N GLY A 198 6.25 -16.14 0.03
CA GLY A 198 5.10 -17.02 -0.13
C GLY A 198 3.81 -16.28 -0.51
N LEU A 199 3.68 -15.01 -0.14
CA LEU A 199 2.56 -14.15 -0.59
C LEU A 199 2.54 -13.94 -2.10
N TRP A 200 3.67 -14.16 -2.76
CA TRP A 200 3.84 -13.92 -4.18
C TRP A 200 3.98 -15.21 -4.99
N SER A 201 3.96 -16.39 -4.34
CA SER A 201 4.30 -17.68 -4.96
C SER A 201 3.14 -18.35 -5.67
#